data_AF-A0A8X8WWM9-F1
#
_entry.id   AF-A0A8X8WWM9-F1
#
_cell.length_a   1.000
_cell.length_b   1.000
_cell.length_c   1.000
_cell.angle_alpha   90.00
_cell.angle_beta   90.00
_cell.angle_gamma   90.00
#
_symmetry.space_group_name_H-M   'P 1'
#
loop_
_entity.id
_entity.type
_entity.pdbx_description
1 polymer ?
#
loop_
_entity_poly.entity_id
_entity_poly.type
_entity_poly.pdbx_seq_one_letter_code
_entity_poly.pdbx_strand_id
1 'polypeptide(L)'
;MPPSPAAISVSTATFLDILFIFITQEEKRIDRVADFVKKLGLIFYLVCYDRLKSETMSFMKGDLLSKTRKLVKGFAKTEPVWLRSMEKAPPATFPHAQNKLRQITLPEDTYVNKFYQKHPDSKFEDPIKCRFVYRLVNELAKVSSFDPPAAREFAWRVLELKEQGVDEIDAMAVADTEYRAERKARKQAYARLKQISKLQGKRLPPNPCPSAVKEIQAEERKLIKDRFFNPQSRKIVERLKEERDAMLMDRR
;
A
#
# COMPACT_ATOMS: atom_id res chain seq x y z
N MET A 1 -15.91 -64.31 -2.76
CA MET A 1 -15.32 -64.02 -1.43
C MET A 1 -13.86 -63.65 -1.61
N PRO A 2 -13.50 -62.37 -1.50
CA PRO A 2 -12.12 -62.00 -1.18
C PRO A 2 -11.93 -62.04 0.36
N PRO A 3 -10.78 -62.52 0.86
CA PRO A 3 -10.51 -62.62 2.29
C PRO A 3 -10.10 -61.29 2.93
N SER A 4 -10.42 -61.19 4.23
CA SER A 4 -10.14 -60.11 5.18
C SER A 4 -8.66 -59.67 5.21
N PRO A 5 -8.36 -58.36 5.36
CA PRO A 5 -7.02 -57.88 5.65
C PRO A 5 -6.64 -58.22 7.10
N ALA A 6 -5.71 -59.14 7.29
CA ALA A 6 -5.06 -59.38 8.56
C ALA A 6 -4.07 -58.24 8.87
N ALA A 7 -4.08 -57.85 10.14
CA ALA A 7 -3.27 -56.80 10.72
C ALA A 7 -1.76 -56.99 10.44
N ILE A 8 -1.11 -55.90 10.00
CA ILE A 8 0.33 -55.73 10.18
C ILE A 8 0.47 -54.64 11.24
N SER A 9 0.83 -55.09 12.44
CA SER A 9 1.20 -54.26 13.58
C SER A 9 2.33 -53.31 13.20
N VAL A 10 2.03 -52.02 13.14
CA VAL A 10 3.06 -50.98 13.05
C VAL A 10 3.72 -50.90 14.41
N SER A 11 4.82 -51.65 14.56
CA SER A 11 5.70 -51.60 15.71
C SER A 11 6.14 -50.15 15.94
N THR A 12 6.06 -49.72 17.19
CA THR A 12 6.46 -48.42 17.71
C THR A 12 7.94 -48.17 17.42
N ALA A 13 8.24 -47.53 16.30
CA ALA A 13 9.52 -46.85 16.10
C ALA A 13 9.31 -45.40 16.54
N THR A 14 9.93 -45.02 17.65
CA THR A 14 9.86 -43.67 18.16
C THR A 14 10.63 -42.75 17.20
N PHE A 15 10.25 -41.46 17.15
CA PHE A 15 10.93 -40.43 16.36
C PHE A 15 12.44 -40.37 16.63
N LEU A 16 12.87 -40.85 17.81
CA LEU A 16 14.26 -41.01 18.22
C LEU A 16 14.99 -42.11 17.44
N ASP A 17 14.31 -43.18 17.01
CA ASP A 17 14.90 -44.28 16.25
C ASP A 17 15.22 -43.85 14.81
N ILE A 18 14.35 -43.05 14.20
CA ILE A 18 14.61 -42.44 12.87
C ILE A 18 15.73 -41.40 12.97
N LEU A 19 15.80 -40.65 14.07
CA LEU A 19 16.86 -39.68 14.31
C LEU A 19 18.22 -40.37 14.54
N PHE A 20 18.23 -41.53 15.22
CA PHE A 20 19.45 -42.29 15.51
C PHE A 20 20.03 -42.97 14.27
N ILE A 21 19.17 -43.46 13.36
CA ILE A 21 19.58 -44.01 12.06
C ILE A 21 20.19 -42.91 11.16
N PHE A 22 19.70 -41.68 11.25
CA PHE A 22 20.26 -40.56 10.48
C PHE A 22 21.61 -40.04 11.03
N ILE A 23 21.87 -40.20 12.33
CA ILE A 23 23.09 -39.73 13.00
C ILE A 23 24.29 -40.66 12.74
N THR A 24 24.07 -41.96 12.53
CA THR A 24 25.18 -42.92 12.35
C THR A 24 25.74 -42.99 10.93
N GLN A 25 25.10 -42.36 9.93
CA GLN A 25 25.50 -42.51 8.52
C GLN A 25 26.24 -41.32 7.87
N GLU A 26 26.29 -40.13 8.47
CA GLU A 26 27.00 -38.96 7.89
C GLU A 26 27.83 -38.19 8.92
N GLU A 27 29.02 -38.71 9.25
CA GLU A 27 29.98 -38.06 10.16
C GLU A 27 30.73 -36.85 9.53
N LYS A 28 30.24 -36.25 8.44
CA LYS A 28 31.01 -35.24 7.67
C LYS A 28 30.33 -33.90 7.37
N ARG A 29 29.15 -33.57 7.92
CA ARG A 29 28.52 -32.26 7.68
C ARG A 29 27.79 -31.69 8.90
N ILE A 30 28.58 -31.29 9.89
CA ILE A 30 28.15 -30.68 11.15
C ILE A 30 27.32 -29.39 10.93
N ASP A 31 27.59 -28.63 9.87
CA ASP A 31 26.90 -27.36 9.61
C ASP A 31 25.43 -27.50 9.20
N ARG A 32 25.04 -28.62 8.57
CA ARG A 32 23.63 -28.84 8.16
C ARG A 32 22.75 -29.30 9.31
N VAL A 33 23.32 -29.93 10.33
CA VAL A 33 22.59 -30.39 11.52
C VAL A 33 22.17 -29.19 12.37
N ALA A 34 23.04 -28.19 12.54
CA ALA A 34 22.70 -26.97 13.26
C ALA A 34 21.54 -26.19 12.61
N ASP A 35 21.50 -26.12 11.28
CA ASP A 35 20.41 -25.49 10.54
C ASP A 35 19.10 -26.30 10.61
N PHE A 36 19.20 -27.64 10.64
CA PHE A 36 18.03 -28.51 10.79
C PHE A 36 17.42 -28.41 12.19
N VAL A 37 18.25 -28.38 13.24
CA VAL A 37 17.80 -28.17 14.63
C VAL A 37 17.20 -26.77 14.81
N LYS A 38 17.77 -25.73 14.20
CA LYS A 38 17.17 -24.38 14.18
C LYS A 38 15.82 -24.36 13.46
N LYS A 39 15.68 -25.05 12.32
CA LYS A 39 14.41 -25.16 11.59
C LYS A 39 13.34 -25.89 12.39
N LEU A 40 13.69 -27.01 13.02
CA LEU A 40 12.77 -27.77 13.87
C LEU A 40 12.38 -26.98 15.12
N GLY A 41 13.33 -26.28 15.76
CA GLY A 41 13.05 -25.37 16.87
C GLY A 41 12.10 -24.24 16.50
N LEU A 42 12.27 -23.65 15.31
CA LEU A 42 11.39 -22.59 14.80
C LEU A 42 9.97 -23.12 14.48
N ILE A 43 9.88 -24.31 13.90
CA ILE A 43 8.59 -24.98 13.62
C ILE A 43 7.88 -25.31 14.93
N PHE A 44 8.60 -25.83 15.92
CA PHE A 44 8.01 -26.13 17.24
C PHE A 44 7.54 -24.85 17.94
N TYR A 45 8.32 -23.76 17.86
CA TYR A 45 7.92 -22.46 18.39
C TYR A 45 6.68 -21.91 17.67
N LEU A 46 6.59 -22.02 16.35
CA LEU A 46 5.42 -21.59 15.57
C LEU A 46 4.16 -22.41 15.90
N VAL A 47 4.29 -23.73 16.02
CA VAL A 47 3.15 -24.61 16.38
C VAL A 47 2.69 -24.36 17.81
N CYS A 48 3.61 -24.17 18.76
CA CYS A 48 3.26 -23.80 20.13
C CYS A 48 2.66 -22.39 20.22
N TYR A 49 3.16 -21.43 19.43
CA TYR A 49 2.64 -20.07 19.39
C TYR A 49 1.23 -20.00 18.79
N ASP A 50 0.97 -20.75 17.70
CA ASP A 50 -0.38 -20.85 17.11
C ASP A 50 -1.36 -21.56 18.06
N ARG A 51 -0.91 -22.56 18.82
CA ARG A 51 -1.75 -23.25 19.80
C ARG A 51 -2.12 -22.36 20.99
N LEU A 52 -1.15 -21.62 21.54
CA LEU A 52 -1.37 -20.64 22.62
C LEU A 52 -2.20 -19.43 22.18
N LYS A 53 -2.06 -19.00 20.92
CA LYS A 53 -2.88 -17.93 20.33
C LYS A 53 -4.34 -18.37 20.10
N SER A 54 -4.58 -19.65 19.88
CA SER A 54 -5.95 -20.19 19.74
C SER A 54 -6.72 -20.24 21.06
N GLU A 55 -6.05 -20.48 22.19
CA GLU A 55 -6.67 -20.64 23.50
C GLU A 55 -7.01 -19.28 24.16
N THR A 56 -6.17 -18.26 23.98
CA THR A 56 -6.42 -16.89 24.48
C THR A 56 -7.62 -16.19 23.80
N MET A 57 -7.90 -16.52 22.55
CA MET A 57 -9.03 -15.97 21.79
C MET A 57 -10.39 -16.59 22.16
N SER A 58 -10.41 -17.62 23.01
CA SER A 58 -11.65 -18.33 23.40
C SER A 58 -12.52 -17.55 24.38
N PHE A 59 -11.94 -16.76 25.29
CA PHE A 59 -12.66 -15.88 26.23
C PHE A 59 -13.53 -14.84 25.50
N MET A 60 -13.09 -14.44 24.30
CA MET A 60 -13.75 -13.45 23.45
C MET A 60 -14.84 -14.05 22.54
N LYS A 61 -15.07 -15.38 22.55
CA LYS A 61 -16.14 -15.97 21.72
C LYS A 61 -17.53 -15.69 22.30
N GLY A 62 -18.41 -15.10 21.50
CA GLY A 62 -19.82 -14.83 21.81
C GLY A 62 -20.16 -13.34 21.96
N ASP A 63 -21.43 -13.00 21.73
CA ASP A 63 -21.96 -11.64 21.75
C ASP A 63 -21.88 -11.00 23.16
N LEU A 64 -21.40 -9.75 23.20
CA LEU A 64 -21.22 -8.97 24.43
C LEU A 64 -22.56 -8.74 25.14
N LEU A 65 -23.61 -8.41 24.40
CA LEU A 65 -24.94 -8.13 24.94
C LEU A 65 -25.53 -9.39 25.59
N SER A 66 -25.39 -10.54 24.92
CA SER A 66 -25.80 -11.83 25.47
C SER A 66 -25.03 -12.23 26.74
N LYS A 67 -23.73 -11.89 26.84
CA LYS A 67 -22.91 -12.17 28.02
C LYS A 67 -23.24 -11.28 29.21
N THR A 68 -23.34 -9.97 29.00
CA THR A 68 -23.66 -9.02 30.07
C THR A 68 -25.06 -9.27 30.63
N ARG A 69 -26.03 -9.60 29.78
CA ARG A 69 -27.37 -10.02 30.21
C ARG A 69 -27.33 -11.22 31.16
N LYS A 70 -26.50 -12.24 30.88
CA LYS A 70 -26.37 -13.42 31.76
C LYS A 70 -25.74 -13.07 33.11
N LEU A 71 -24.74 -12.19 33.13
CA LEU A 71 -24.05 -11.77 34.35
C LEU A 71 -24.93 -10.90 35.26
N VAL A 72 -25.69 -9.98 34.67
CA VAL A 72 -26.65 -9.15 35.42
C VAL A 72 -27.80 -10.00 35.96
N LYS A 73 -28.33 -10.95 35.16
CA LYS A 73 -29.36 -11.90 35.62
C LYS A 73 -28.87 -12.84 36.72
N GLY A 74 -27.59 -13.22 36.68
CA GLY A 74 -26.95 -14.02 37.73
C GLY A 74 -26.50 -13.23 38.95
N PHE A 75 -26.86 -11.94 39.04
CA PHE A 75 -26.45 -11.01 40.12
C PHE A 75 -24.93 -10.93 40.35
N ALA A 76 -24.12 -11.40 39.39
CA ALA A 76 -22.66 -11.38 39.49
C ALA A 76 -22.08 -9.98 39.26
N LYS A 77 -22.82 -9.11 38.57
CA LYS A 77 -22.48 -7.71 38.31
C LYS A 77 -23.72 -6.82 38.35
N THR A 78 -23.55 -5.56 38.72
CA THR A 78 -24.59 -4.53 38.64
C THR A 78 -24.90 -4.18 37.18
N GLU A 79 -26.13 -3.75 36.92
CA GLU A 79 -26.58 -3.34 35.58
C GLU A 79 -25.77 -2.13 35.10
N PRO A 80 -25.02 -2.24 33.98
CA PRO A 80 -24.29 -1.10 33.47
C PRO A 80 -25.22 -0.15 32.71
N VAL A 81 -24.96 1.16 32.83
CA VAL A 81 -25.80 2.25 32.27
C VAL A 81 -26.08 2.09 30.77
N TRP A 82 -25.14 1.51 30.02
CA TRP A 82 -25.24 1.35 28.57
C TRP A 82 -26.07 0.13 28.12
N LEU A 83 -26.40 -0.82 29.02
CA LEU A 83 -27.10 -2.05 28.63
C LEU A 83 -28.48 -1.76 28.04
N ARG A 84 -29.26 -0.87 28.67
CA ARG A 84 -30.61 -0.51 28.22
C ARG A 84 -30.61 0.14 26.83
N SER A 85 -29.64 1.01 26.57
CA SER A 85 -29.49 1.65 25.27
C SER A 85 -29.11 0.64 24.19
N MET A 86 -28.24 -0.31 24.51
CA MET A 86 -27.78 -1.33 23.57
C MET A 86 -28.85 -2.40 23.29
N GLU A 87 -29.72 -2.70 24.26
CA GLU A 87 -30.89 -3.56 24.06
C GLU A 87 -31.95 -2.90 23.20
N LYS A 88 -32.11 -1.57 23.33
CA LYS A 88 -33.03 -0.79 22.49
C LYS A 88 -32.54 -0.67 21.05
N ALA A 89 -31.23 -0.56 20.84
CA ALA A 89 -30.63 -0.43 19.53
C ALA A 89 -29.39 -1.35 19.43
N PRO A 90 -29.58 -2.65 19.14
CA PRO A 90 -28.46 -3.55 18.95
C PRO A 90 -27.64 -3.13 17.70
N PRO A 91 -26.32 -3.41 17.68
CA PRO A 91 -25.51 -3.13 16.50
C PRO A 91 -26.02 -3.92 15.28
N ALA A 92 -25.95 -3.31 14.10
CA ALA A 92 -26.36 -3.95 12.85
C ALA A 92 -25.53 -5.23 12.61
N THR A 93 -26.21 -6.36 12.44
CA THR A 93 -25.57 -7.63 12.09
C THR A 93 -25.67 -7.85 10.58
N PHE A 94 -24.51 -7.99 9.93
CA PHE A 94 -24.44 -8.39 8.53
C PHE A 94 -24.38 -9.92 8.43
N PRO A 95 -24.97 -10.53 7.39
CA PRO A 95 -24.80 -11.95 7.16
C PRO A 95 -23.32 -12.28 7.06
N HIS A 96 -22.90 -13.37 7.73
CA HIS A 96 -21.51 -13.77 7.70
C HIS A 96 -21.09 -14.10 6.26
N ALA A 97 -20.11 -13.37 5.73
CA ALA A 97 -19.64 -13.56 4.38
C ALA A 97 -18.91 -14.92 4.26
N GLN A 98 -19.61 -15.92 3.72
CA GLN A 98 -19.02 -17.25 3.46
C GLN A 98 -18.06 -17.24 2.27
N ASN A 99 -18.21 -16.26 1.37
CA ASN A 99 -17.50 -16.19 0.10
C ASN A 99 -16.33 -15.21 0.17
N LYS A 100 -15.28 -15.48 -0.62
CA LYS A 100 -14.20 -14.53 -0.87
C LYS A 100 -14.77 -13.25 -1.50
N LEU A 101 -14.31 -12.10 -1.01
CA LEU A 101 -14.68 -10.79 -1.56
C LEU A 101 -14.38 -10.73 -3.06
N ARG A 102 -15.35 -10.27 -3.85
CA ARG A 102 -15.19 -10.07 -5.30
C ARG A 102 -14.52 -8.72 -5.55
N GLN A 103 -13.62 -8.67 -6.52
CA GLN A 103 -13.02 -7.42 -6.97
C GLN A 103 -14.09 -6.61 -7.71
N ILE A 104 -14.26 -5.34 -7.34
CA ILE A 104 -15.12 -4.40 -8.08
C ILE A 104 -14.33 -3.92 -9.30
N THR A 105 -14.90 -4.07 -10.49
CA THR A 105 -14.32 -3.61 -11.75
C THR A 105 -15.33 -2.75 -12.49
N LEU A 106 -14.90 -1.57 -12.93
CA LEU A 106 -15.70 -0.67 -13.74
C LEU A 106 -15.37 -0.87 -15.24
N PRO A 107 -16.32 -0.61 -16.15
CA PRO A 107 -16.06 -0.74 -17.58
C PRO A 107 -14.96 0.21 -18.08
N GLU A 108 -14.83 1.41 -17.48
CA GLU A 108 -13.77 2.37 -17.80
C GLU A 108 -12.36 1.90 -17.44
N ASP A 109 -12.20 0.99 -16.46
CA ASP A 109 -10.89 0.59 -15.92
C ASP A 109 -9.97 0.01 -17.01
N THR A 110 -10.56 -0.64 -18.02
CA THR A 110 -9.83 -1.19 -19.17
C THR A 110 -9.14 -0.08 -19.98
N TYR A 111 -9.83 1.04 -20.22
CA TYR A 111 -9.35 2.15 -21.02
C TYR A 111 -8.44 3.08 -20.23
N VAL A 112 -8.68 3.25 -18.92
CA VAL A 112 -7.78 3.95 -18.00
C VAL A 112 -6.38 3.32 -18.01
N ASN A 113 -6.32 1.98 -17.95
CA ASN A 113 -5.04 1.26 -18.01
C ASN A 113 -4.34 1.44 -19.37
N LYS A 114 -5.07 1.38 -20.49
CA LYS A 114 -4.54 1.65 -21.84
C LYS A 114 -4.03 3.10 -21.96
N PHE A 115 -4.72 4.06 -21.38
CA PHE A 115 -4.31 5.47 -21.36
C PHE A 115 -2.98 5.66 -20.63
N TYR A 116 -2.83 5.07 -19.45
CA TYR A 116 -1.58 5.15 -18.68
C TYR A 116 -0.39 4.41 -19.33
N GLN A 117 -0.66 3.42 -20.18
CA GLN A 117 0.39 2.80 -21.00
C GLN A 117 0.87 3.76 -22.10
N LYS A 118 -0.05 4.52 -22.71
CA LYS A 118 0.29 5.51 -23.74
C LYS A 118 0.93 6.78 -23.16
N HIS A 119 0.44 7.24 -22.01
CA HIS A 119 0.86 8.49 -21.36
C HIS A 119 1.33 8.21 -19.92
N PRO A 120 2.59 7.80 -19.70
CA PRO A 120 3.08 7.50 -18.35
C PRO A 120 3.16 8.76 -17.46
N ASP A 121 3.36 9.93 -18.05
CA ASP A 121 3.49 11.21 -17.33
C ASP A 121 2.18 11.65 -16.64
N SER A 122 1.02 11.22 -17.15
CA SER A 122 -0.29 11.63 -16.62
C SER A 122 -0.60 11.05 -15.24
N LYS A 123 0.02 9.92 -14.87
CA LYS A 123 -0.12 9.28 -13.55
C LYS A 123 0.17 10.21 -12.38
N PHE A 124 1.04 11.19 -12.59
CA PHE A 124 1.45 12.15 -11.57
C PHE A 124 0.61 13.43 -11.58
N GLU A 125 -0.05 13.72 -12.71
CA GLU A 125 -0.93 14.88 -12.86
C GLU A 125 -2.31 14.61 -12.25
N ASP A 126 -2.77 13.35 -12.29
CA ASP A 126 -4.05 12.93 -11.74
C ASP A 126 -4.08 13.07 -10.21
N PRO A 127 -4.87 14.01 -9.65
CA PRO A 127 -4.78 14.43 -8.27
C PRO A 127 -5.72 13.62 -7.35
N ILE A 128 -5.90 12.31 -7.57
CA ILE A 128 -6.33 11.44 -6.48
C ILE A 128 -5.11 11.22 -5.55
N LYS A 129 -4.56 12.33 -5.05
CA LYS A 129 -3.71 12.33 -3.85
C LYS A 129 -4.65 12.12 -2.68
N CYS A 130 -5.17 10.90 -2.55
CA CYS A 130 -5.52 10.33 -1.25
C CYS A 130 -4.22 10.07 -0.49
N ARG A 131 -3.39 11.10 -0.31
CA ARG A 131 -2.27 11.04 0.61
C ARG A 131 -2.87 11.19 1.99
N PHE A 132 -3.17 10.03 2.58
CA PHE A 132 -3.22 9.92 4.02
C PHE A 132 -1.95 10.58 4.56
N VAL A 133 -2.17 11.57 5.40
CA VAL A 133 -1.21 12.27 6.24
C VAL A 133 -0.35 13.37 5.57
N TYR A 134 -0.62 14.61 6.04
CA TYR A 134 0.16 15.87 5.96
C TYR A 134 0.12 16.72 4.67
N ARG A 135 -0.79 17.73 4.63
CA ARG A 135 -0.49 19.19 4.49
C ARG A 135 -1.78 20.06 4.55
N LEU A 136 -2.11 20.54 5.74
CA LEU A 136 -3.44 21.02 6.14
C LEU A 136 -3.95 22.38 5.61
N VAL A 137 -3.26 23.14 4.75
CA VAL A 137 -3.69 24.55 4.51
C VAL A 137 -3.80 24.98 3.04
N ASN A 138 -3.39 24.16 2.05
CA ASN A 138 -3.57 24.52 0.62
C ASN A 138 -4.02 23.36 -0.28
N GLU A 139 -4.32 22.18 0.28
CA GLU A 139 -4.76 21.00 -0.49
C GLU A 139 -6.28 20.78 -0.52
N LEU A 140 -7.05 21.47 0.33
CA LEU A 140 -8.51 21.29 0.40
C LEU A 140 -9.24 21.58 -0.92
N ALA A 141 -8.67 22.43 -1.80
CA ALA A 141 -9.23 22.70 -3.12
C ALA A 141 -8.94 21.60 -4.17
N LYS A 142 -7.97 20.71 -3.93
CA LYS A 142 -7.61 19.61 -4.86
C LYS A 142 -8.22 18.26 -4.47
N VAL A 143 -8.64 18.11 -3.22
CA VAL A 143 -9.21 16.85 -2.70
C VAL A 143 -10.69 16.67 -3.13
N SER A 144 -11.34 17.71 -3.65
CA SER A 144 -12.75 17.66 -4.08
C SER A 144 -13.02 18.42 -5.39
N SER A 145 -12.15 18.27 -6.40
CA SER A 145 -12.59 18.66 -7.74
C SER A 145 -13.67 17.69 -8.20
N PHE A 146 -14.88 18.19 -8.43
CA PHE A 146 -15.95 17.46 -9.14
C PHE A 146 -15.49 17.00 -10.53
N ASP A 147 -14.42 17.61 -11.03
CA ASP A 147 -13.80 17.27 -12.30
C ASP A 147 -13.08 15.92 -12.21
N PRO A 148 -13.43 14.96 -13.08
CA PRO A 148 -12.76 13.67 -13.17
C PRO A 148 -11.28 13.79 -13.57
N PRO A 149 -10.43 12.82 -13.21
CA PRO A 149 -9.08 12.73 -13.74
C PRO A 149 -9.06 12.57 -15.26
N ALA A 150 -8.02 13.05 -15.93
CA ALA A 150 -7.96 13.05 -17.39
C ALA A 150 -8.02 11.63 -17.99
N ALA A 151 -7.48 10.63 -17.26
CA ALA A 151 -7.58 9.24 -17.66
C ALA A 151 -9.03 8.72 -17.67
N ARG A 152 -9.88 9.25 -16.78
CA ARG A 152 -11.30 8.88 -16.70
C ARG A 152 -12.13 9.60 -17.75
N GLU A 153 -11.86 10.88 -18.01
CA GLU A 153 -12.47 11.63 -19.14
C GLU A 153 -12.23 10.91 -20.46
N PHE A 154 -10.99 10.47 -20.70
CA PHE A 154 -10.63 9.68 -21.86
C PHE A 154 -11.42 8.37 -21.95
N ALA A 155 -11.55 7.64 -20.84
CA ALA A 155 -12.28 6.38 -20.82
C ALA A 155 -13.78 6.57 -21.07
N TRP A 156 -14.40 7.59 -20.48
CA TRP A 156 -15.80 7.94 -20.74
C TRP A 156 -16.01 8.33 -22.19
N ARG A 157 -15.12 9.13 -22.78
CA ARG A 157 -15.21 9.48 -24.20
C ARG A 157 -15.18 8.27 -25.12
N VAL A 158 -14.32 7.30 -24.83
CA VAL A 158 -14.26 6.04 -25.59
C VAL A 158 -15.56 5.25 -25.45
N LEU A 159 -16.13 5.18 -24.24
CA LEU A 159 -17.41 4.51 -24.02
C LEU A 159 -18.56 5.22 -24.75
N GLU A 160 -18.63 6.54 -24.73
CA GLU A 160 -19.61 7.34 -25.47
C GLU A 160 -19.54 7.08 -26.99
N LEU A 161 -18.33 7.05 -27.57
CA LEU A 161 -18.15 6.78 -29.00
C LEU A 161 -18.52 5.33 -29.34
N LYS A 162 -18.29 4.40 -28.43
CA LYS A 162 -18.68 3.00 -28.58
C LYS A 162 -20.20 2.82 -28.53
N GLU A 163 -20.89 3.58 -27.68
CA GLU A 163 -22.37 3.63 -27.66
C GLU A 163 -22.94 4.18 -28.98
N GLN A 164 -22.21 5.08 -29.65
CA GLN A 164 -22.54 5.58 -30.99
C GLN A 164 -22.22 4.59 -32.12
N GLY A 165 -21.61 3.45 -31.82
CA GLY A 165 -21.28 2.41 -32.80
C GLY A 165 -19.93 2.57 -33.50
N VAL A 166 -19.05 3.45 -33.01
CA VAL A 166 -17.68 3.59 -33.53
C VAL A 166 -16.81 2.43 -33.08
N ASP A 167 -15.88 1.99 -33.93
CA ASP A 167 -14.91 0.96 -33.56
C ASP A 167 -14.03 1.41 -32.39
N GLU A 168 -13.58 0.46 -31.56
CA GLU A 168 -12.82 0.74 -30.35
C GLU A 168 -11.48 1.43 -30.63
N ILE A 169 -10.82 1.07 -31.73
CA ILE A 169 -9.50 1.62 -32.08
C ILE A 169 -9.66 3.08 -32.50
N ASP A 170 -10.66 3.35 -33.34
CA ASP A 170 -10.97 4.70 -33.83
C ASP A 170 -11.48 5.59 -32.70
N ALA A 171 -12.36 5.09 -31.83
CA ALA A 171 -12.82 5.80 -30.65
C ALA A 171 -11.66 6.20 -29.73
N MET A 172 -10.71 5.29 -29.51
CA MET A 172 -9.52 5.54 -28.71
C MET A 172 -8.58 6.57 -29.37
N ALA A 173 -8.50 6.59 -30.70
CA ALA A 173 -7.71 7.58 -31.43
C ALA A 173 -8.33 8.98 -31.32
N VAL A 174 -9.66 9.10 -31.50
CA VAL A 174 -10.39 10.37 -31.35
C VAL A 174 -10.19 10.93 -29.93
N ALA A 175 -10.41 10.12 -28.90
CA ALA A 175 -10.22 10.53 -27.52
C ALA A 175 -8.77 10.98 -27.22
N ASP A 176 -7.76 10.35 -27.83
CA ASP A 176 -6.36 10.76 -27.67
C ASP A 176 -6.07 12.11 -28.34
N THR A 177 -6.69 12.37 -29.50
CA THR A 177 -6.56 13.68 -30.17
C THR A 177 -7.21 14.79 -29.35
N GLU A 178 -8.39 14.55 -28.76
CA GLU A 178 -9.08 15.49 -27.87
C GLU A 178 -8.20 15.80 -26.64
N TYR A 179 -7.68 14.77 -25.97
CA TYR A 179 -6.77 14.92 -24.83
C TYR A 179 -5.53 15.78 -25.16
N ARG A 180 -4.88 15.51 -26.30
CA ARG A 180 -3.69 16.27 -26.74
C ARG A 180 -4.04 17.72 -27.08
N ALA A 181 -5.19 17.94 -27.72
CA ALA A 181 -5.67 19.26 -28.07
C ALA A 181 -5.92 20.11 -26.81
N GLU A 182 -6.58 19.54 -25.79
CA GLU A 182 -6.79 20.21 -24.50
C GLU A 182 -5.47 20.58 -23.82
N ARG A 183 -4.51 19.65 -23.76
CA ARG A 183 -3.19 19.95 -23.19
C ARG A 183 -2.46 21.05 -23.94
N LYS A 184 -2.57 21.07 -25.27
CA LYS A 184 -1.98 22.12 -26.10
C LYS A 184 -2.64 23.47 -25.83
N ALA A 185 -3.97 23.52 -25.74
CA ALA A 185 -4.72 24.72 -25.42
C ALA A 185 -4.36 25.26 -24.02
N ARG A 186 -4.29 24.38 -23.00
CA ARG A 186 -3.86 24.75 -21.63
C ARG A 186 -2.45 25.36 -21.62
N LYS A 187 -1.51 24.78 -22.38
CA LYS A 187 -0.14 25.31 -22.54
C LYS A 187 -0.12 26.68 -23.24
N GLN A 188 -0.92 26.87 -24.29
CA GLN A 188 -1.03 28.14 -25.00
C GLN A 188 -1.63 29.24 -24.13
N ALA A 189 -2.71 28.94 -23.41
CA ALA A 189 -3.32 29.85 -22.45
C ALA A 189 -2.31 30.28 -21.37
N TYR A 190 -1.55 29.34 -20.81
CA TYR A 190 -0.49 29.65 -19.86
C TYR A 190 0.63 30.51 -20.47
N ALA A 191 1.05 30.21 -21.70
CA ALA A 191 2.06 31.01 -22.39
C ALA A 191 1.58 32.45 -22.57
N ARG A 192 0.30 32.65 -22.90
CA ARG A 192 -0.31 33.98 -23.01
C ARG A 192 -0.36 34.69 -21.66
N LEU A 193 -0.80 34.02 -20.60
CA LEU A 193 -0.81 34.57 -19.24
C LEU A 193 0.60 34.94 -18.76
N LYS A 194 1.61 34.13 -19.11
CA LYS A 194 3.01 34.40 -18.82
C LYS A 194 3.50 35.66 -19.52
N GLN A 195 3.13 35.88 -20.79
CA GLN A 195 3.45 37.12 -21.51
C GLN A 195 2.83 38.34 -20.82
N ILE A 196 1.53 38.26 -20.48
CA ILE A 196 0.81 39.34 -19.79
C ILE A 196 1.44 39.65 -18.43
N SER A 197 1.76 38.62 -17.64
CA SER A 197 2.39 38.79 -16.32
C SER A 197 3.75 39.48 -16.41
N LYS A 198 4.55 39.16 -17.44
CA LYS A 198 5.85 39.82 -17.68
C LYS A 198 5.67 41.30 -18.00
N LEU A 199 4.72 41.63 -18.88
CA LEU A 199 4.41 43.02 -19.25
C LEU A 199 3.91 43.82 -18.04
N GLN A 200 3.13 43.19 -17.16
CA GLN A 200 2.62 43.81 -15.93
C GLN A 200 3.66 43.86 -14.78
N GLY A 201 4.85 43.29 -14.95
CA GLY A 201 5.84 43.16 -13.87
C GLY A 201 5.40 42.29 -12.68
N LYS A 202 4.33 41.52 -12.83
CA LYS A 202 3.79 40.64 -11.78
C LYS A 202 4.49 39.29 -11.76
N ARG A 203 4.47 38.64 -10.59
CA ARG A 203 4.94 37.26 -10.44
C ARG A 203 4.16 36.32 -11.35
N LEU A 204 4.88 35.37 -11.95
CA LEU A 204 4.30 34.42 -12.89
C LEU A 204 3.21 33.57 -12.22
N PRO A 205 2.10 33.31 -12.94
CA PRO A 205 1.10 32.37 -12.45
C PRO A 205 1.71 30.96 -12.33
N PRO A 206 1.21 30.11 -11.42
CA PRO A 206 1.60 28.71 -11.34
C PRO A 206 1.39 27.98 -12.68
N ASN A 207 2.28 27.05 -13.02
CA ASN A 207 2.16 26.27 -14.25
C ASN A 207 0.95 25.32 -14.16
N PRO A 208 -0.02 25.36 -15.11
CA PRO A 208 -1.20 24.50 -15.08
C PRO A 208 -0.92 23.00 -15.26
N CYS A 209 0.14 22.64 -16.00
CA CYS A 209 0.54 21.24 -16.21
C CYS A 209 2.03 21.10 -15.89
N PRO A 210 2.40 21.00 -14.59
CA PRO A 210 3.77 20.72 -14.22
C PRO A 210 4.10 19.26 -14.54
N SER A 211 5.17 19.03 -15.29
CA SER A 211 5.69 17.68 -15.46
C SER A 211 6.13 17.16 -14.09
N ALA A 212 5.76 15.92 -13.75
CA ALA A 212 6.11 15.25 -12.49
C ALA A 212 7.57 15.45 -12.09
N VAL A 213 8.47 15.25 -13.05
CA VAL A 213 9.91 15.40 -12.88
C VAL A 213 10.30 16.81 -12.42
N LYS A 214 9.63 17.85 -12.92
CA LYS A 214 9.91 19.24 -12.51
C LYS A 214 9.41 19.55 -11.11
N GLU A 215 8.33 18.92 -10.66
CA GLU A 215 7.88 19.05 -9.27
C GLU A 215 8.88 18.39 -8.33
N ILE A 216 9.26 17.14 -8.61
CA ILE A 216 10.26 16.40 -7.84
C ILE A 216 11.59 17.18 -7.82
N GLN A 217 12.07 17.62 -8.98
CA GLN A 217 13.29 18.44 -9.06
C GLN A 217 13.16 19.76 -8.32
N ALA A 218 12.00 20.41 -8.30
CA ALA A 218 11.82 21.66 -7.56
C ALA A 218 11.89 21.45 -6.04
N GLU A 219 11.36 20.32 -5.55
CA GLU A 219 11.49 19.90 -4.15
C GLU A 219 12.95 19.55 -3.81
N GLU A 220 13.60 18.73 -4.65
CA GLU A 220 14.99 18.32 -4.48
C GLU A 220 15.96 19.50 -4.56
N ARG A 221 15.74 20.47 -5.46
CA ARG A 221 16.58 21.67 -5.58
C ARG A 221 16.69 22.44 -4.27
N LYS A 222 15.64 22.46 -3.44
CA LYS A 222 15.71 23.08 -2.11
C LYS A 222 16.68 22.31 -1.22
N LEU A 223 16.51 20.99 -1.13
CA LEU A 223 17.37 20.12 -0.34
C LEU A 223 18.83 20.13 -0.82
N ILE A 224 19.05 20.14 -2.14
CA ILE A 224 20.37 20.24 -2.76
C ILE A 224 21.00 21.58 -2.40
N LYS A 225 20.27 22.69 -2.52
CA LYS A 225 20.76 24.01 -2.11
C LYS A 225 21.15 24.00 -0.64
N ASP A 226 20.32 23.43 0.23
CA ASP A 226 20.63 23.37 1.66
C ASP A 226 21.89 22.55 1.94
N ARG A 227 22.16 21.44 1.21
CA ARG A 227 23.40 20.66 1.38
C ARG A 227 24.68 21.47 1.13
N PHE A 228 24.69 22.38 0.15
CA PHE A 228 25.87 23.15 -0.24
C PHE A 228 26.00 24.50 0.47
N PHE A 229 24.88 25.11 0.84
CA PHE A 229 24.84 26.48 1.38
C PHE A 229 24.54 26.53 2.89
N ASN A 230 24.17 25.42 3.53
CA ASN A 230 23.99 25.40 4.98
C ASN A 230 25.36 25.54 5.69
N PRO A 231 25.52 26.52 6.60
CA PRO A 231 26.77 26.73 7.32
C PRO A 231 27.20 25.51 8.15
N GLN A 232 26.25 24.73 8.68
CA GLN A 232 26.56 23.52 9.45
C GLN A 232 27.15 22.42 8.57
N SER A 233 26.59 22.22 7.37
CA SER A 233 27.10 21.25 6.40
C SER A 233 28.52 21.61 5.93
N ARG A 234 28.80 22.91 5.71
CA ARG A 234 30.15 23.38 5.38
C ARG A 234 31.17 23.11 6.48
N LYS A 235 30.83 23.42 7.73
CA LYS A 235 31.68 23.14 8.91
C LYS A 235 31.98 21.65 9.10
N ILE A 236 31.08 20.76 8.70
CA ILE A 236 31.31 19.31 8.74
C ILE A 236 32.28 18.90 7.64
N VAL A 237 32.12 19.44 6.42
CA VAL A 237 33.03 19.14 5.29
C VAL A 237 34.43 19.66 5.55
N GLU A 238 34.58 20.84 6.16
CA GLU A 238 35.89 21.39 6.55
C GLU A 238 36.59 20.51 7.58
N ARG A 239 35.88 20.11 8.66
CA ARG A 239 36.42 19.16 9.65
C ARG A 239 36.85 17.82 9.04
N LEU A 240 36.06 17.26 8.12
CA LEU A 240 36.42 16.02 7.43
C LEU A 240 37.67 16.16 6.54
N LYS A 241 37.93 17.36 5.98
CA LYS A 241 39.16 17.63 5.23
C LYS A 241 40.36 17.72 6.18
N GLU A 242 40.22 18.44 7.28
CA GLU A 242 41.26 18.56 8.32
C GLU A 242 41.65 17.18 8.88
N GLU A 243 40.66 16.34 9.21
CA GLU A 243 40.89 14.96 9.67
C GLU A 243 41.59 14.10 8.62
N ARG A 244 41.23 14.23 7.33
CA ARG A 244 41.90 13.53 6.23
C ARG A 244 43.35 13.99 6.08
N ASP A 245 43.60 15.29 6.15
CA ASP A 245 44.94 15.85 6.01
C ASP A 245 45.84 15.46 7.19
N ALA A 246 45.30 15.42 8.42
CA ALA A 246 45.99 14.91 9.59
C ALA A 246 46.36 13.43 9.45
N MET A 247 45.45 12.57 8.96
CA MET A 247 45.75 11.16 8.68
C MET A 247 46.83 10.95 7.61
N LEU A 248 46.95 11.88 6.65
CA LEU A 248 47.98 11.82 5.61
C LEU A 248 49.35 12.29 6.14
N MET A 249 49.38 13.24 7.08
CA MET A 249 50.60 13.68 7.75
C MET A 249 51.13 12.63 8.73
N ASP A 250 50.26 11.92 9.44
CA ASP A 250 50.63 10.85 10.38
C ASP A 250 51.16 9.58 9.69
N ARG A 251 50.87 9.43 8.39
CA ARG A 251 51.38 8.34 7.54
C ARG A 251 52.70 8.66 6.82
N ARG A 252 53.22 9.88 6.94
CA ARG A 252 54.50 10.31 6.36
C ARG A 252 55.59 10.29 7.43
#